data_AF-W7VVQ9-F1
#
_entry.id   AF-W7VVQ9-F1
#
_cell.length_a   1.000
_cell.length_b   1.000
_cell.length_c   1.000
_cell.angle_alpha   90.00
_cell.angle_beta   90.00
_cell.angle_gamma   90.00
#
_symmetry.space_group_name_H-M   'P 1'
#
loop_
_entity.id
_entity.type
_entity.pdbx_description
1 polymer ?
#
loop_
_entity_poly.entity_id
_entity_poly.type
_entity_poly.pdbx_seq_one_letter_code
_entity_poly.pdbx_strand_id
1 'polypeptide(L)' 'MTSGTLGPTVNQPIAMACIASNHASVSDEVFAMVRGKRLPMRVVALPFTPHRYVRA' A
#
# COMPACT_ATOMS: atom_id res chain seq x y z
N MET A 1 -1.33 10.22 -0.94
CA MET A 1 -1.49 9.07 -0.03
C MET A 1 -2.43 9.48 1.08
N THR A 2 -3.38 8.64 1.47
CA THR A 2 -4.34 8.95 2.54
C THR A 2 -3.88 8.42 3.88
N SER A 3 -3.18 7.28 3.92
CA SER A 3 -2.53 6.76 5.13
C SER A 3 -1.24 6.02 4.78
N GLY A 4 -0.28 6.02 5.69
CA GLY A 4 1.01 5.33 5.50
C GLY A 4 1.67 5.00 6.82
N THR A 5 2.25 3.81 6.93
CA THR A 5 2.91 3.31 8.14
C THR A 5 3.98 2.28 7.74
N LEU A 6 5.03 2.15 8.56
CA LEU A 6 5.95 1.02 8.43
C LEU A 6 5.22 -0.24 8.93
N GLY A 7 4.98 -1.21 8.06
CA GLY A 7 4.34 -2.47 8.45
C GLY A 7 5.37 -3.43 9.07
N PRO A 8 5.41 -3.63 10.40
CA PRO A 8 6.42 -4.50 11.02
C PRO A 8 6.30 -5.95 10.54
N THR A 9 5.07 -6.41 10.27
CA THR A 9 4.79 -7.78 9.82
C THR A 9 5.27 -8.05 8.39
N VAL A 10 5.20 -7.05 7.51
CA VAL A 10 5.63 -7.16 6.10
C VAL A 10 7.08 -6.66 5.93
N ASN A 11 7.68 -6.13 7.00
CA ASN A 11 9.00 -5.50 7.06
C ASN A 11 9.24 -4.46 5.96
N GLN A 12 8.18 -3.76 5.54
CA GLN A 12 8.19 -2.82 4.42
C GLN A 12 7.27 -1.62 4.72
N PRO A 13 7.55 -0.45 4.13
CA PRO A 13 6.62 0.68 4.16
C PRO A 13 5.33 0.34 3.41
N ILE A 14 4.19 0.56 4.06
CA ILE A 14 2.86 0.31 3.51
C ILE A 14 2.08 1.61 3.50
N ALA A 15 1.26 1.82 2.48
CA ALA A 15 0.36 2.97 2.44
C ALA A 15 -0.91 2.65 1.65
N MET A 16 -1.97 3.39 1.95
CA MET A 16 -3.19 3.41 1.16
C MET A 16 -3.36 4.78 0.50
N ALA A 17 -3.89 4.77 -0.72
CA ALA A 17 -4.15 5.97 -1.48
C ALA A 17 -5.30 5.71 -2.47
N CYS A 18 -6.04 6.77 -2.78
CA CYS A 18 -6.91 6.76 -3.95
C CYS A 18 -6.07 7.10 -5.18
N ILE A 19 -6.19 6.30 -6.24
CA ILE A 19 -5.48 6.46 -7.52
C ILE A 19 -6.49 6.35 -8.66
N ALA A 20 -6.11 6.82 -9.85
CA ALA A 20 -6.95 6.68 -11.03
C ALA A 20 -7.07 5.21 -11.44
N SER A 21 -8.24 4.81 -11.94
CA SER A 21 -8.59 3.41 -12.21
C SER A 21 -7.67 2.73 -13.24
N ASN A 22 -7.06 3.51 -14.13
CA ASN A 22 -6.08 3.05 -15.11
C ASN A 22 -4.75 2.57 -14.49
N HIS A 23 -4.49 2.89 -13.22
CA HIS A 23 -3.31 2.47 -12.47
C HIS A 23 -3.67 1.58 -11.28
N ALA A 24 -4.90 1.08 -11.22
CA ALA A 24 -5.41 0.30 -10.10
C ALA A 24 -5.18 -1.22 -10.26
N SER A 25 -4.45 -1.66 -11.29
CA SER A 25 -4.17 -3.08 -11.48
C SER A 25 -3.15 -3.56 -10.46
N VAL A 26 -3.32 -4.80 -9.99
CA VAL A 26 -2.35 -5.41 -9.07
C VAL A 26 -1.00 -5.55 -9.77
N SER A 27 0.06 -5.18 -9.08
CA SER A 27 1.46 -5.10 -9.57
C SER A 27 1.79 -3.86 -10.40
N ASP A 28 0.84 -2.96 -10.65
CA ASP A 28 1.16 -1.67 -11.29
C ASP A 28 2.14 -0.87 -10.43
N GLU A 29 3.13 -0.28 -11.10
CA GLU A 29 4.09 0.62 -10.45
C GLU A 29 3.55 2.05 -10.45
N VAL A 30 3.46 2.62 -9.25
CA VAL A 30 2.99 3.98 -9.01
C VAL A 30 4.04 4.74 -8.23
N PHE A 31 4.10 6.05 -8.41
CA PHE A 31 5.06 6.90 -7.72
C PHE A 31 4.37 7.75 -6.69
N ALA A 32 4.81 7.66 -5.43
CA ALA A 32 4.36 8.51 -4.35
C ALA A 32 5.38 9.62 -4.07
N MET A 33 4.90 10.83 -3.79
CA MET A 33 5.73 11.93 -3.34
C MET A 33 5.80 11.92 -1.82
N VAL A 34 6.97 11.62 -1.25
CA VAL A 34 7.21 11.56 0.20
C VAL A 34 8.35 12.51 0.55
N ARG A 35 8.05 13.55 1.33
CA ARG A 35 9.03 14.59 1.73
C ARG A 35 9.83 15.16 0.54
N GLY A 36 9.13 15.41 -0.58
CA GLY A 36 9.74 15.94 -1.82
C GLY A 36 10.52 14.92 -2.65
N LYS A 37 10.52 13.64 -2.26
CA LYS A 37 11.13 12.55 -3.02
C LYS A 37 10.08 11.68 -3.69
N ARG A 38 10.30 11.35 -4.95
CA ARG A 38 9.46 10.42 -5.70
C ARG A 38 9.91 9.00 -5.40
N LEU A 39 9.09 8.25 -4.66
CA LEU A 39 9.35 6.87 -4.28
C LEU A 39 8.51 5.91 -5.13
N PRO A 40 9.12 4.87 -5.73
CA PRO A 40 8.36 3.83 -6.42
C PRO A 40 7.58 3.00 -5.39
N MET A 41 6.35 2.66 -5.74
CA MET A 41 5.45 1.81 -4.95
C MET A 41 4.72 0.87 -5.90
N ARG A 42 4.34 -0.30 -5.41
CA ARG A 42 3.54 -1.26 -6.17
C ARG A 42 2.15 -1.38 -5.59
N VAL A 43 1.16 -1.43 -6.46
CA VAL A 43 -0.21 -1.76 -6.09
C VAL A 43 -0.26 -3.24 -5.72
N VAL A 44 -0.75 -3.56 -4.53
CA VAL A 44 -0.88 -4.94 -4.06
C VAL A 44 -2.30 -5.19 -3.57
N ALA A 45 -2.75 -6.44 -3.66
CA ALA A 45 -4.05 -6.83 -3.14
C ALA A 45 -4.07 -6.70 -1.61
N LEU A 46 -5.20 -6.24 -1.09
CA LEU A 46 -5.48 -6.21 0.35
C LEU A 46 -6.06 -7.54 0.81
N PRO A 47 -5.87 -7.93 2.09
CA PRO A 47 -5.14 -7.21 3.13
C PRO A 47 -3.62 -7.49 3.10
N PHE A 48 -2.80 -6.52 3.51
CA PHE A 48 -1.32 -6.68 3.57
C PHE A 48 -0.85 -7.76 4.55
N THR A 49 -1.69 -8.15 5.50
CA THR A 49 -1.45 -9.23 6.45
C THR A 49 -2.78 -9.96 6.63
N PRO A 50 -2.79 -11.31 6.63
CA PRO A 50 -4.01 -12.06 6.79
C PRO A 50 -4.71 -11.71 8.11
N HIS A 51 -6.01 -11.46 8.05
CA HIS A 51 -6.81 -11.21 9.25
C HIS A 51 -6.91 -12.48 10.10
N ARG A 52 -6.72 -12.35 11.42
CA ARG A 52 -6.92 -13.43 12.42
C ARG A 52 -8.13 -13.13 13.29
N TYR A 53 -9.30 -12.99 12.68
CA TYR A 53 -10.52 -12.73 13.42
C TYR A 53 -10.94 -13.96 14.22
N VAL A 54 -11.10 -13.81 15.54
CA VAL A 54 -11.81 -14.80 16.36
C VAL A 54 -13.30 -14.53 16.20
N ARG A 55 -14.03 -15.51 15.69
CA ARG A 55 -15.49 -15.49 15.62
C ARG A 55 -15.98 -16.59 16.55
N ALA A 56 -16.58 -16.20 17.68
CA ALA A 56 -17.18 -17.08 18.68
C ALA A 56 -18.69 -16.85 18.70
#